data_AF-A0A1X7THH8-F1
#
_entry.id   AF-A0A1X7THH8-F1
#
_cell.length_a   1.000
_cell.length_b   1.000
_cell.length_c   1.000
_cell.angle_alpha   90.00
_cell.angle_beta   90.00
_cell.angle_gamma   90.00
#
_symmetry.space_group_name_H-M   'P 1'
#
loop_
_entity.id
_entity.type
_entity.pdbx_description
1 polymer ?
#
loop_
_entity_poly.entity_id
_entity_poly.type
_entity_poly.pdbx_seq_one_letter_code
_entity_poly.pdbx_strand_id
1 'polypeptide(L)'
;MLESLQLLEFILSVEEVSLPILQKIRNDSSSNDEKASLFLETINDDPIMISALRQDKEQHDEGATGNVDWPQYSDSVYLNYVSPVQCNEVISNINENHKDVELHHSSTNSTVSLLSSTKLHTLNLRRLVMQYTPLTNDCIQYLCVLLNNNKTIQELVIVYHSVSDKGVTNICKALECNSTLTKLYLHVNPLITSTSGQALSHLLLNNTSLFELDLRRTSLSTESILLILQSLSNKNATKLKLDKRHEETCINTFPDYHHIQGRVDWY
;
A
#
# COMPACT_ATOMS: atom_id res chain seq x y z
N MET A 1 2.91 0.51 24.78
CA MET A 1 4.06 0.01 25.55
C MET A 1 3.99 -1.50 25.72
N LEU A 2 2.93 -2.06 26.32
CA LEU A 2 2.79 -3.53 26.47
C LEU A 2 2.82 -4.28 25.13
N GLU A 3 2.07 -3.79 24.15
CA GLU A 3 2.02 -4.42 22.83
C GLU A 3 3.36 -4.39 22.08
N SER A 4 4.05 -3.24 22.09
CA SER A 4 5.37 -3.13 21.46
C SER A 4 6.38 -4.11 22.07
N LEU A 5 6.29 -4.37 23.38
CA LEU A 5 7.11 -5.37 24.05
C LEU A 5 6.75 -6.79 23.60
N GLN A 6 5.46 -7.12 23.50
CA GLN A 6 5.00 -8.42 22.98
C GLN A 6 5.45 -8.67 21.54
N LEU A 7 5.42 -7.65 20.68
CA LEU A 7 5.90 -7.74 19.31
C LEU A 7 7.43 -7.92 19.25
N LEU A 8 8.18 -7.26 20.14
CA LEU A 8 9.62 -7.48 20.27
C LEU A 8 9.94 -8.91 20.72
N GLU A 9 9.24 -9.43 21.74
CA GLU A 9 9.39 -10.81 22.20
C GLU A 9 9.07 -11.81 21.08
N PHE A 10 8.04 -11.53 20.29
CA PHE A 10 7.73 -12.31 19.09
C PHE A 10 8.90 -12.33 18.11
N ILE A 11 9.44 -11.17 17.74
CA ILE A 11 10.58 -11.07 16.81
C ILE A 11 11.80 -11.83 17.34
N LEU A 12 12.07 -11.77 18.64
CA LEU A 12 13.21 -12.45 19.25
C LEU A 12 13.03 -13.97 19.35
N SER A 13 11.79 -14.47 19.34
CA SER A 13 11.48 -15.90 19.52
C SER A 13 11.30 -16.68 18.23
N VAL A 14 10.88 -16.04 17.13
CA VAL A 14 10.71 -16.71 15.83
C VAL A 14 12.03 -17.12 15.19
N GLU A 15 12.03 -18.22 14.43
CA GLU A 15 13.23 -18.71 13.73
C GLU A 15 13.67 -17.74 12.62
N GLU A 16 12.74 -17.20 11.84
CA GLU A 16 12.97 -16.23 10.77
C GLU A 16 12.17 -14.95 11.02
N VAL A 17 12.82 -13.81 10.81
CA VAL A 17 12.18 -12.49 10.89
C VAL A 17 12.10 -11.90 9.49
N SER A 18 10.94 -11.39 9.10
CA SER A 18 10.66 -10.98 7.73
C SER A 18 11.49 -9.78 7.25
N LEU A 19 11.70 -8.81 8.12
CA LEU A 19 12.22 -7.50 7.76
C LEU A 19 13.72 -7.40 8.04
N PRO A 20 14.55 -7.04 7.04
CA PRO A 20 16.00 -6.93 7.21
C PRO A 20 16.42 -6.03 8.38
N ILE A 21 15.68 -4.94 8.64
CA ILE A 21 15.96 -4.06 9.79
C ILE A 21 15.71 -4.76 11.12
N LEU A 22 14.66 -5.58 11.23
CA LEU A 22 14.35 -6.33 12.43
C LEU A 22 15.27 -7.54 12.62
N GLN A 23 15.70 -8.18 11.53
CA GLN A 23 16.76 -9.19 11.56
C GLN A 23 18.06 -8.62 12.13
N LYS A 24 18.44 -7.40 11.71
CA LYS A 24 19.61 -6.71 12.26
C LYS A 24 19.47 -6.49 13.76
N ILE A 25 18.33 -5.98 14.23
CA ILE A 25 18.06 -5.77 15.66
C ILE A 25 18.13 -7.08 16.45
N ARG A 26 17.50 -8.14 15.93
CA ARG A 26 17.53 -9.47 16.56
C ARG A 26 18.95 -10.03 16.70
N ASN A 27 19.73 -9.95 15.62
CA ASN A 27 21.06 -10.54 15.53
C ASN A 27 22.17 -9.65 16.13
N ASP A 28 21.84 -8.43 16.51
CA ASP A 28 22.78 -7.52 17.16
C ASP A 28 23.28 -8.11 18.50
N SER A 29 24.55 -7.89 18.85
CA SER A 29 25.14 -8.39 20.10
C SER A 29 24.84 -7.51 21.32
N SER A 30 24.10 -6.42 21.13
CA SER A 30 23.66 -5.49 22.16
C SER A 30 22.75 -6.13 23.23
N SER A 31 22.62 -5.42 24.34
CA SER A 31 21.71 -5.78 25.43
C SER A 31 20.23 -5.76 24.99
N ASN A 32 19.36 -6.46 25.72
CA ASN A 32 17.92 -6.45 25.42
C ASN A 32 17.32 -5.03 25.50
N ASP A 33 17.83 -4.16 26.37
CA ASP A 33 17.37 -2.78 26.50
C ASP A 33 17.75 -1.92 25.28
N GLU A 34 18.94 -2.13 24.73
CA GLU A 34 19.39 -1.48 23.49
C GLU A 34 18.57 -1.97 22.28
N LYS A 35 18.32 -3.29 22.18
CA LYS A 35 17.44 -3.86 21.14
C LYS A 35 16.03 -3.30 21.22
N ALA A 36 15.48 -3.18 22.44
CA ALA A 36 14.17 -2.59 22.65
C ALA A 36 14.14 -1.12 22.19
N SER A 37 15.20 -0.37 22.46
CA SER A 37 15.32 1.03 22.04
C SER A 37 15.37 1.16 20.51
N LEU A 38 16.19 0.35 19.83
CA LEU A 38 16.29 0.30 18.36
C LEU A 38 14.97 -0.15 17.71
N PHE A 39 14.28 -1.11 18.33
CA PHE A 39 12.97 -1.56 17.88
C PHE A 39 11.93 -0.44 17.97
N LEU A 40 11.90 0.28 19.09
CA LEU A 40 11.01 1.42 19.29
C LEU A 40 11.27 2.54 18.26
N GLU A 41 12.54 2.83 17.96
CA GLU A 41 12.91 3.77 16.90
C GLU A 41 12.38 3.31 15.53
N THR A 42 12.55 2.02 15.21
CA THR A 42 12.10 1.44 13.94
C THR A 42 10.58 1.53 13.75
N ILE A 43 9.79 1.18 14.77
CA ILE A 43 8.32 1.27 14.68
C ILE A 43 7.81 2.71 14.65
N ASN A 44 8.58 3.66 15.18
CA ASN A 44 8.22 5.08 15.19
C ASN A 44 8.53 5.75 13.85
N ASP A 45 9.55 5.29 13.12
CA ASP A 45 9.87 5.78 11.76
C ASP A 45 8.83 5.36 10.71
N ASP A 46 8.23 4.18 10.88
CA ASP A 46 7.18 3.68 9.99
C ASP A 46 5.99 3.11 10.76
N PRO A 47 4.89 3.87 10.92
CA PRO A 47 3.75 3.44 11.74
C PRO A 47 3.03 2.21 11.18
N ILE A 48 3.26 1.83 9.92
CA ILE A 48 2.72 0.59 9.35
C ILE A 48 3.37 -0.65 9.98
N MET A 49 4.58 -0.51 10.54
CA MET A 49 5.39 -1.60 11.09
C MET A 49 4.66 -2.39 12.18
N ILE A 50 3.92 -1.70 13.05
CA ILE A 50 3.12 -2.35 14.10
C ILE A 50 2.02 -3.22 13.47
N SER A 51 1.35 -2.72 12.43
CA SER A 51 0.31 -3.50 11.74
C SER A 51 0.90 -4.70 11.01
N ALA A 52 2.06 -4.52 10.36
CA ALA A 52 2.79 -5.61 9.70
C ALA A 52 3.21 -6.71 10.69
N LEU A 53 3.74 -6.32 11.86
CA LEU A 53 4.15 -7.26 12.89
C LEU A 53 2.98 -7.99 13.55
N ARG A 54 1.84 -7.32 13.73
CA ARG A 54 0.61 -7.99 14.18
C ARG A 54 0.18 -9.06 13.17
N GLN A 55 0.18 -8.72 11.88
CA GLN A 55 -0.19 -9.65 10.82
C GLN A 55 0.77 -10.85 10.73
N ASP A 56 2.08 -10.60 10.79
CA ASP A 56 3.11 -11.65 10.79
C ASP A 56 2.96 -12.55 12.03
N LYS A 57 2.67 -11.97 13.20
CA LYS A 57 2.42 -12.73 14.43
C LYS A 57 1.14 -13.57 14.36
N GLU A 58 0.05 -13.01 13.88
CA GLU A 58 -1.23 -13.72 13.70
C GLU A 58 -1.04 -14.94 12.79
N GLN A 59 -0.39 -14.77 11.64
CA GLN A 59 -0.09 -15.87 10.73
C GLN A 59 0.85 -16.92 11.34
N HIS A 60 1.83 -16.50 12.13
CA HIS A 60 2.71 -17.42 12.85
C HIS A 60 1.93 -18.26 13.87
N ASP A 61 1.08 -17.62 14.66
CA ASP A 61 0.34 -18.27 15.76
C ASP A 61 -0.77 -19.20 15.25
N GLU A 62 -1.46 -18.84 14.17
CA GLU A 62 -2.51 -19.65 13.54
C GLU A 62 -1.95 -20.79 12.66
N GLY A 63 -0.67 -20.68 12.28
CA GLY A 63 -0.05 -21.52 11.26
C GLY A 63 -0.50 -21.14 9.85
N ALA A 64 0.33 -21.44 8.84
CA ALA A 64 0.08 -21.09 7.44
C ALA A 64 -1.13 -21.84 6.83
N THR A 65 -2.33 -21.38 7.17
CA THR A 65 -3.63 -21.92 6.71
C THR A 65 -4.16 -21.20 5.47
N GLY A 66 -3.40 -20.26 4.93
CA GLY A 66 -3.77 -19.50 3.75
C GLY A 66 -4.05 -20.36 2.53
N ASN A 67 -4.76 -19.77 1.58
CA ASN A 67 -5.11 -20.43 0.32
C ASN A 67 -4.78 -19.55 -0.88
N VAL A 68 -4.60 -20.24 -2.01
CA VAL A 68 -4.47 -19.62 -3.32
C VAL A 68 -5.64 -20.12 -4.16
N ASP A 69 -6.44 -19.20 -4.69
CA ASP A 69 -7.57 -19.52 -5.56
C ASP A 69 -7.30 -19.06 -6.99
N TRP A 70 -7.61 -19.95 -7.93
CA TRP A 70 -7.48 -19.77 -9.38
C TRP A 70 -8.83 -20.12 -10.03
N PRO A 71 -9.83 -19.21 -10.02
CA PRO A 71 -11.16 -19.56 -10.49
C PRO A 71 -11.16 -19.93 -11.98
N GLN A 72 -11.81 -21.04 -12.32
CA GLN A 72 -11.74 -21.70 -13.63
C GLN A 72 -12.08 -20.81 -14.84
N TYR A 73 -12.81 -19.72 -14.63
CA TYR A 73 -13.24 -18.79 -15.68
C TYR A 73 -12.89 -17.33 -15.36
N SER A 74 -11.81 -17.13 -14.61
CA SER A 74 -11.29 -15.81 -14.23
C SER A 74 -9.83 -15.65 -14.65
N ASP A 75 -9.43 -14.43 -14.94
CA ASP A 75 -8.02 -14.02 -15.08
C ASP A 75 -7.43 -13.54 -13.75
N SER A 76 -8.15 -13.77 -12.64
CA SER A 76 -7.75 -13.35 -11.29
C SER A 76 -7.07 -14.48 -10.51
N VAL A 77 -6.06 -14.11 -9.74
CA VAL A 77 -5.37 -14.97 -8.76
C VAL A 77 -5.56 -14.35 -7.39
N TYR A 78 -6.19 -15.10 -6.48
CA TYR A 78 -6.44 -14.64 -5.11
C TYR A 78 -5.50 -15.34 -4.14
N LEU A 79 -4.80 -14.56 -3.33
CA LEU A 79 -3.88 -15.00 -2.31
C LEU A 79 -4.40 -14.53 -0.95
N ASN A 80 -5.00 -15.42 -0.16
CA ASN A 80 -5.53 -15.09 1.16
C ASN A 80 -4.69 -15.75 2.25
N TYR A 81 -4.16 -14.96 3.20
CA TYR A 81 -3.35 -15.48 4.32
C TYR A 81 -2.15 -16.34 3.88
N VAL A 82 -1.65 -16.13 2.65
CA VAL A 82 -0.66 -17.02 2.03
C VAL A 82 0.69 -16.96 2.75
N SER A 83 1.39 -18.09 2.71
CA SER A 83 2.80 -18.21 3.10
C SER A 83 3.75 -17.88 1.95
N PRO A 84 5.05 -17.64 2.23
CA PRO A 84 6.06 -17.40 1.18
C PRO A 84 6.19 -18.56 0.19
N VAL A 85 6.00 -19.80 0.65
CA VAL A 85 6.03 -21.01 -0.20
C VAL A 85 4.89 -20.97 -1.21
N GLN A 86 3.68 -20.62 -0.77
CA GLN A 86 2.52 -20.47 -1.65
C GLN A 86 2.69 -19.31 -2.63
N CYS A 87 3.29 -18.20 -2.21
CA CYS A 87 3.66 -17.11 -3.12
C CYS A 87 4.63 -17.60 -4.22
N ASN A 88 5.64 -18.39 -3.88
CA ASN A 88 6.59 -18.94 -4.85
C ASN A 88 5.94 -19.92 -5.82
N GLU A 89 4.97 -20.71 -5.36
CA GLU A 89 4.14 -21.55 -6.22
C GLU A 89 3.31 -20.69 -7.20
N VAL A 90 2.70 -19.61 -6.71
CA VAL A 90 1.97 -18.65 -7.56
C VAL A 90 2.89 -18.04 -8.60
N ILE A 91 4.07 -17.56 -8.19
CA ILE A 91 5.07 -17.00 -9.11
C ILE A 91 5.46 -18.02 -10.18
N SER A 92 5.57 -19.31 -9.82
CA SER A 92 5.93 -20.36 -10.79
C SER A 92 4.83 -20.58 -11.84
N ASN A 93 3.56 -20.52 -11.42
CA ASN A 93 2.41 -20.88 -12.25
C ASN A 93 1.76 -19.70 -13.01
N ILE A 94 1.86 -18.48 -12.47
CA ILE A 94 1.28 -17.29 -13.09
C ILE A 94 1.86 -17.06 -14.50
N ASN A 95 1.01 -16.61 -15.43
CA ASN A 95 1.32 -16.47 -16.85
C ASN A 95 0.38 -15.43 -17.48
N GLU A 96 0.47 -15.20 -18.79
CA GLU A 96 -0.24 -14.13 -19.52
C GLU A 96 -1.78 -14.19 -19.46
N ASN A 97 -2.36 -15.33 -19.06
CA ASN A 97 -3.80 -15.44 -18.87
C ASN A 97 -4.26 -14.81 -17.55
N HIS A 98 -3.35 -14.53 -16.62
CA HIS A 98 -3.65 -13.95 -15.33
C HIS A 98 -3.33 -12.46 -15.36
N LYS A 99 -4.38 -11.65 -15.25
CA LYS A 99 -4.30 -10.19 -15.35
C LYS A 99 -4.55 -9.50 -14.02
N ASP A 100 -5.22 -10.18 -13.09
CA ASP A 100 -5.58 -9.62 -11.81
C ASP A 100 -4.90 -10.44 -10.71
N VAL A 101 -4.15 -9.77 -9.84
CA VAL A 101 -3.46 -10.41 -8.71
C VAL A 101 -3.91 -9.73 -7.43
N GLU A 102 -4.47 -10.49 -6.51
CA GLU A 102 -5.01 -9.95 -5.26
C GLU A 102 -4.38 -10.62 -4.03
N LEU A 103 -3.77 -9.82 -3.17
CA LEU A 103 -3.29 -10.22 -1.85
C LEU A 103 -4.25 -9.73 -0.79
N HIS A 104 -4.66 -10.64 0.08
CA HIS A 104 -5.56 -10.40 1.19
C HIS A 104 -4.93 -10.97 2.46
N HIS A 105 -4.89 -10.17 3.52
CA HIS A 105 -4.40 -10.60 4.84
C HIS A 105 -3.02 -11.27 4.80
N SER A 106 -2.14 -10.80 3.91
CA SER A 106 -0.84 -11.45 3.67
C SER A 106 0.24 -10.87 4.59
N SER A 107 1.14 -11.73 5.08
CA SER A 107 2.30 -11.28 5.85
C SER A 107 3.29 -10.52 4.98
N THR A 108 4.20 -9.84 5.67
CA THR A 108 5.29 -9.09 5.05
C THR A 108 6.14 -9.98 4.15
N ASN A 109 6.50 -11.19 4.59
CA ASN A 109 7.33 -12.12 3.83
C ASN A 109 6.66 -12.60 2.53
N SER A 110 5.38 -12.96 2.61
CA SER A 110 4.63 -13.39 1.44
C SER A 110 4.49 -12.27 0.43
N THR A 111 4.24 -11.06 0.92
CA THR A 111 4.12 -9.85 0.10
C THR A 111 5.44 -9.50 -0.58
N VAL A 112 6.57 -9.54 0.14
CA VAL A 112 7.91 -9.32 -0.42
C VAL A 112 8.24 -10.39 -1.46
N SER A 113 7.97 -11.67 -1.16
CA SER A 113 8.24 -12.78 -2.10
C SER A 113 7.55 -12.55 -3.44
N LEU A 114 6.28 -12.13 -3.39
CA LEU A 114 5.54 -11.80 -4.60
C LEU A 114 6.06 -10.54 -5.30
N LEU A 115 6.11 -9.40 -4.61
CA LEU A 115 6.43 -8.10 -5.21
C LEU A 115 7.88 -8.00 -5.71
N SER A 116 8.82 -8.75 -5.12
CA SER A 116 10.22 -8.78 -5.57
C SER A 116 10.43 -9.64 -6.83
N SER A 117 9.43 -10.42 -7.25
CA SER A 117 9.53 -11.29 -8.41
C SER A 117 9.58 -10.50 -9.71
N THR A 118 10.71 -10.61 -10.41
CA THR A 118 10.90 -9.99 -11.73
C THR A 118 9.97 -10.56 -12.80
N LYS A 119 9.37 -11.74 -12.56
CA LYS A 119 8.38 -12.32 -13.48
C LYS A 119 7.16 -11.40 -13.64
N LEU A 120 6.74 -10.72 -12.58
CA LEU A 120 5.61 -9.76 -12.64
C LEU A 120 5.93 -8.53 -13.52
N HIS A 121 7.21 -8.23 -13.77
CA HIS A 121 7.59 -7.07 -14.59
C HIS A 121 7.17 -7.24 -16.06
N THR A 122 7.10 -8.46 -16.57
CA THR A 122 6.86 -8.73 -18.00
C THR A 122 5.45 -9.22 -18.31
N LEU A 123 4.70 -9.65 -17.30
CA LEU A 123 3.33 -10.14 -17.48
C LEU A 123 2.37 -9.01 -17.84
N ASN A 124 1.36 -9.33 -18.65
CA ASN A 124 0.27 -8.41 -19.00
C ASN A 124 -0.76 -8.23 -17.86
N LEU A 125 -0.29 -7.88 -16.66
CA LEU A 125 -1.12 -7.58 -15.50
C LEU A 125 -1.94 -6.32 -15.76
N ARG A 126 -3.21 -6.34 -15.39
CA ARG A 126 -4.14 -5.23 -15.43
C ARG A 126 -4.36 -4.62 -14.04
N ARG A 127 -4.53 -5.46 -13.02
CA ARG A 127 -4.96 -5.05 -11.69
C ARG A 127 -4.13 -5.71 -10.61
N LEU A 128 -3.66 -4.90 -9.66
CA LEU A 128 -2.96 -5.38 -8.47
C LEU A 128 -3.67 -4.87 -7.22
N VAL A 129 -4.03 -5.80 -6.34
CA VAL A 129 -4.83 -5.53 -5.14
C VAL A 129 -4.07 -6.00 -3.90
N MET A 130 -4.02 -5.15 -2.88
CA MET A 130 -3.50 -5.44 -1.56
C MET A 130 -4.53 -4.96 -0.53
N GLN A 131 -5.21 -5.89 0.12
CA GLN A 131 -6.21 -5.62 1.16
C GLN A 131 -5.76 -6.24 2.47
N TYR A 132 -5.93 -5.51 3.58
CA TYR A 132 -5.51 -5.99 4.90
C TYR A 132 -4.07 -6.52 4.90
N THR A 133 -3.19 -5.93 4.08
CA THR A 133 -1.84 -6.41 3.83
C THR A 133 -0.90 -5.25 4.11
N PRO A 134 -0.41 -5.09 5.35
CA PRO A 134 0.41 -3.94 5.74
C PRO A 134 1.71 -3.88 4.91
N LEU A 135 1.83 -2.86 4.08
CA LEU A 135 2.99 -2.66 3.20
C LEU A 135 4.05 -1.82 3.91
N THR A 136 5.07 -2.49 4.42
CA THR A 136 6.28 -1.84 4.93
C THR A 136 7.01 -1.10 3.83
N ASN A 137 7.93 -0.21 4.20
CA ASN A 137 8.77 0.52 3.24
C ASN A 137 9.46 -0.39 2.21
N ASP A 138 9.91 -1.58 2.61
CA ASP A 138 10.55 -2.55 1.72
C ASP A 138 9.54 -3.10 0.69
N CYS A 139 8.33 -3.47 1.12
CA CYS A 139 7.24 -3.87 0.23
C CYS A 139 6.92 -2.76 -0.78
N ILE A 140 6.84 -1.51 -0.31
CA ILE A 140 6.58 -0.35 -1.16
C ILE A 140 7.70 -0.14 -2.18
N GLN A 141 8.97 -0.33 -1.80
CA GLN A 141 10.08 -0.21 -2.73
C GLN A 141 9.96 -1.23 -3.87
N TYR A 142 9.66 -2.49 -3.56
CA TYR A 142 9.43 -3.51 -4.59
C TYR A 142 8.20 -3.18 -5.45
N LEU A 143 7.11 -2.71 -4.85
CA LEU A 143 5.94 -2.23 -5.59
C LEU A 143 6.29 -1.10 -6.56
N CYS A 144 7.06 -0.10 -6.13
CA CYS A 144 7.49 0.99 -7.00
C CYS A 144 8.37 0.49 -8.15
N VAL A 145 9.28 -0.47 -7.90
CA VAL A 145 10.07 -1.12 -8.96
C VAL A 145 9.16 -1.85 -9.94
N LEU A 146 8.16 -2.60 -9.45
CA LEU A 146 7.18 -3.28 -10.28
C LEU A 146 6.40 -2.29 -11.16
N LEU A 147 5.86 -1.21 -10.60
CA LEU A 147 5.13 -0.17 -11.34
C LEU A 147 6.00 0.55 -12.38
N ASN A 148 7.31 0.66 -12.13
CA ASN A 148 8.24 1.27 -13.07
C ASN A 148 8.60 0.35 -14.24
N ASN A 149 8.56 -0.98 -14.06
CA ASN A 149 8.95 -1.94 -15.09
C ASN A 149 7.74 -2.52 -15.83
N ASN A 150 6.67 -2.86 -15.12
CA ASN A 150 5.45 -3.35 -15.72
C ASN A 150 4.71 -2.18 -16.41
N LYS A 151 4.45 -2.35 -17.72
CA LYS A 151 3.82 -1.33 -18.56
C LYS A 151 2.36 -1.64 -18.90
N THR A 152 1.71 -2.48 -18.11
CA THR A 152 0.34 -2.93 -18.38
C THR A 152 -0.60 -2.71 -17.20
N ILE A 153 -0.10 -2.62 -15.97
CA ILE A 153 -0.93 -2.37 -14.78
C ILE A 153 -1.66 -1.04 -14.94
N GLN A 154 -2.99 -1.10 -14.85
CA GLN A 154 -3.92 0.02 -14.99
C GLN A 154 -4.62 0.37 -13.68
N GLU A 155 -4.78 -0.59 -12.77
CA GLU A 155 -5.48 -0.40 -11.50
C GLU A 155 -4.65 -0.92 -10.32
N LEU A 156 -4.42 -0.06 -9.34
CA LEU A 156 -3.73 -0.37 -8.09
C LEU A 156 -4.66 -0.09 -6.93
N VAL A 157 -4.92 -1.12 -6.12
CA VAL A 157 -5.80 -1.05 -4.96
C VAL A 157 -4.99 -1.39 -3.72
N ILE A 158 -4.85 -0.44 -2.80
CA ILE A 158 -4.18 -0.63 -1.52
C ILE A 158 -5.12 -0.10 -0.44
N VAL A 159 -5.80 -0.98 0.27
CA VAL A 159 -6.94 -0.61 1.13
C VAL A 159 -6.89 -1.36 2.45
N TYR A 160 -7.70 -0.90 3.42
CA TYR A 160 -7.83 -1.52 4.74
C TYR A 160 -6.50 -1.60 5.51
N HIS A 161 -6.00 -0.44 5.95
CA HIS A 161 -4.81 -0.32 6.80
C HIS A 161 -3.52 -0.86 6.19
N SER A 162 -3.41 -0.82 4.86
CA SER A 162 -2.30 -1.42 4.12
C SER A 162 -1.16 -0.44 3.83
N VAL A 163 -1.33 0.88 3.99
CA VAL A 163 -0.27 1.85 3.66
C VAL A 163 -0.25 3.09 4.55
N SER A 164 0.95 3.64 4.78
CA SER A 164 1.22 4.88 5.51
C SER A 164 1.59 6.04 4.57
N ASP A 165 1.68 7.26 5.10
CA ASP A 165 2.11 8.45 4.36
C ASP A 165 3.44 8.29 3.61
N LYS A 166 4.43 7.60 4.22
CA LYS A 166 5.73 7.34 3.61
C LYS A 166 5.59 6.44 2.39
N GLY A 167 4.76 5.39 2.50
CA GLY A 167 4.41 4.52 1.39
C GLY A 167 3.72 5.26 0.25
N VAL A 168 2.70 6.07 0.56
CA VAL A 168 1.99 6.90 -0.43
C VAL A 168 2.93 7.87 -1.13
N THR A 169 3.83 8.53 -0.39
CA THR A 169 4.80 9.47 -0.96
C THR A 169 5.70 8.78 -1.98
N ASN A 170 6.16 7.55 -1.69
CA ASN A 170 6.99 6.78 -2.61
C ASN A 170 6.22 6.30 -3.84
N ILE A 171 4.95 5.87 -3.66
CA ILE A 171 4.06 5.51 -4.76
C ILE A 171 3.84 6.73 -5.68
N CYS A 172 3.53 7.91 -5.13
CA CYS A 172 3.36 9.13 -5.91
C CYS A 172 4.57 9.43 -6.80
N LYS A 173 5.79 9.35 -6.24
CA LYS A 173 7.04 9.54 -7.00
C LYS A 173 7.21 8.53 -8.14
N ALA A 174 6.91 7.26 -7.89
CA ALA A 174 6.97 6.24 -8.94
C ALA A 174 5.95 6.51 -10.06
N LEU A 175 4.78 7.03 -9.69
CA LEU A 175 3.72 7.34 -10.64
C LEU A 175 3.96 8.61 -11.47
N GLU A 176 4.85 9.52 -11.08
CA GLU A 176 5.20 10.70 -11.91
C GLU A 176 5.66 10.32 -13.33
N CYS A 177 6.39 9.20 -13.47
CA CYS A 177 6.89 8.69 -14.74
C CYS A 177 6.07 7.48 -15.27
N ASN A 178 5.07 7.02 -14.53
CA ASN A 178 4.20 5.92 -14.96
C ASN A 178 3.07 6.49 -15.82
N SER A 179 2.90 5.94 -17.03
CA SER A 179 1.87 6.36 -17.98
C SER A 179 0.77 5.33 -18.21
N THR A 180 0.75 4.25 -17.43
CA THR A 180 -0.14 3.09 -17.64
C THR A 180 -1.19 2.96 -16.54
N LEU A 181 -0.85 3.35 -15.31
CA LEU A 181 -1.78 3.34 -14.19
C LEU A 181 -2.81 4.45 -14.40
N THR A 182 -4.08 4.05 -14.39
CA THR A 182 -5.23 4.94 -14.58
C THR A 182 -6.10 5.05 -13.33
N LYS A 183 -6.01 4.08 -12.41
CA LYS A 183 -6.81 4.04 -11.19
C LYS A 183 -5.94 3.72 -9.97
N LEU A 184 -6.04 4.55 -8.95
CA LEU A 184 -5.37 4.38 -7.68
C LEU A 184 -6.39 4.47 -6.54
N TYR A 185 -6.61 3.36 -5.84
CA TYR A 185 -7.52 3.32 -4.70
C TYR A 185 -6.74 3.14 -3.41
N LEU A 186 -6.84 4.15 -2.54
CA LEU A 186 -6.14 4.23 -1.26
C LEU A 186 -7.13 4.36 -0.08
N HIS A 187 -8.40 4.04 -0.29
CA HIS A 187 -9.42 4.24 0.72
C HIS A 187 -9.25 3.31 1.93
N VAL A 188 -9.78 3.73 3.08
CA VAL A 188 -9.71 2.97 4.35
C VAL A 188 -8.26 2.76 4.79
N ASN A 189 -7.42 3.77 4.63
CA ASN A 189 -6.06 3.81 5.17
C ASN A 189 -5.91 5.03 6.09
N PRO A 190 -6.15 4.88 7.40
CA PRO A 190 -6.10 6.01 8.33
C PRO A 190 -4.67 6.51 8.61
N LEU A 191 -3.64 5.77 8.18
CA LEU A 191 -2.24 6.22 8.24
C LEU A 191 -1.84 7.11 7.05
N ILE A 192 -2.78 7.38 6.14
CA ILE A 192 -2.68 8.47 5.16
C ILE A 192 -3.21 9.72 5.85
N THR A 193 -2.31 10.61 6.25
CA THR A 193 -2.58 11.87 6.94
C THR A 193 -2.19 13.05 6.05
N SER A 194 -2.33 14.27 6.57
CA SER A 194 -1.90 15.49 5.88
C SER A 194 -0.42 15.51 5.49
N THR A 195 0.42 14.62 6.05
CA THR A 195 1.84 14.47 5.68
C THR A 195 2.03 14.09 4.20
N SER A 196 1.16 13.24 3.63
CA SER A 196 1.22 12.87 2.20
C SER A 196 0.42 13.79 1.28
N GLY A 197 -0.29 14.80 1.82
CA GLY A 197 -1.15 15.70 1.05
C GLY A 197 -0.43 16.43 -0.09
N GLN A 198 0.80 16.89 0.16
CA GLN A 198 1.64 17.52 -0.88
C GLN A 198 2.04 16.53 -1.99
N ALA A 199 2.38 15.29 -1.65
CA ALA A 199 2.76 14.27 -2.63
C ALA A 199 1.56 13.90 -3.52
N LEU A 200 0.37 13.74 -2.93
CA LEU A 200 -0.87 13.47 -3.67
C LEU A 200 -1.25 14.64 -4.59
N SER A 201 -1.13 15.88 -4.10
CA SER A 201 -1.33 17.09 -4.91
C SER A 201 -0.34 17.15 -6.08
N HIS A 202 0.95 16.89 -5.83
CA HIS A 202 1.97 16.88 -6.87
C HIS A 202 1.74 15.79 -7.92
N LEU A 203 1.28 14.60 -7.50
CA LEU A 203 0.90 13.52 -8.40
C LEU A 203 -0.20 13.97 -9.38
N LEU A 204 -1.28 14.58 -8.88
CA LEU A 204 -2.38 15.05 -9.73
C LEU A 204 -1.96 16.17 -10.68
N LEU A 205 -0.98 16.97 -10.30
CA LEU A 205 -0.47 18.06 -11.15
C LEU A 205 0.34 17.54 -12.33
N ASN A 206 1.15 16.49 -12.13
CA ASN A 206 2.18 16.07 -13.09
C ASN A 206 1.85 14.77 -13.83
N ASN A 207 1.10 13.86 -13.23
CA ASN A 207 0.71 12.63 -13.88
C ASN A 207 -0.50 12.86 -14.82
N THR A 208 -0.39 12.39 -16.06
CA THR A 208 -1.42 12.57 -17.09
C THR A 208 -2.22 11.30 -17.41
N SER A 209 -1.83 10.15 -16.85
CA SER A 209 -2.53 8.87 -17.07
C SER A 209 -3.61 8.58 -16.02
N LEU A 210 -3.46 9.13 -14.80
CA LEU A 210 -4.32 8.85 -13.68
C LEU A 210 -5.71 9.48 -13.89
N PHE A 211 -6.69 8.60 -14.05
CA PHE A 211 -8.09 8.95 -14.28
C PHE A 211 -8.93 8.86 -13.02
N GLU A 212 -8.57 8.05 -12.03
CA GLU A 212 -9.34 7.93 -10.79
C GLU A 212 -8.43 7.79 -9.57
N LEU A 213 -8.72 8.58 -8.54
CA LEU A 213 -8.06 8.55 -7.24
C LEU A 213 -9.12 8.48 -6.13
N ASP A 214 -9.06 7.44 -5.30
CA ASP A 214 -9.98 7.26 -4.17
C ASP A 214 -9.23 7.41 -2.83
N LEU A 215 -9.57 8.45 -2.08
CA LEU A 215 -8.96 8.81 -0.79
C LEU A 215 -9.98 8.77 0.36
N ARG A 216 -11.14 8.12 0.17
CA ARG A 216 -12.15 8.00 1.21
C ARG A 216 -11.62 7.27 2.44
N ARG A 217 -12.12 7.61 3.63
CA ARG A 217 -11.77 6.98 4.90
C ARG A 217 -10.25 7.01 5.16
N THR A 218 -9.62 8.13 4.79
CA THR A 218 -8.25 8.49 5.17
C THR A 218 -8.28 9.58 6.25
N SER A 219 -7.14 9.84 6.87
CA SER A 219 -6.97 10.87 7.90
C SER A 219 -6.48 12.20 7.33
N LEU A 220 -6.66 12.44 6.03
CA LEU A 220 -6.36 13.74 5.42
C LEU A 220 -7.19 14.84 6.10
N SER A 221 -6.55 15.97 6.39
CA SER A 221 -7.27 17.16 6.85
C SER A 221 -7.93 17.87 5.67
N THR A 222 -8.92 18.72 5.97
CA THR A 222 -9.62 19.51 4.93
C THR A 222 -8.65 20.41 4.17
N GLU A 223 -7.61 20.94 4.82
CA GLU A 223 -6.57 21.76 4.18
C GLU A 223 -5.78 20.95 3.14
N SER A 224 -5.49 19.68 3.43
CA SER A 224 -4.84 18.79 2.46
C SER A 224 -5.75 18.46 1.28
N ILE A 225 -7.05 18.27 1.54
CA ILE A 225 -8.03 18.09 0.47
C ILE A 225 -8.09 19.34 -0.42
N LEU A 226 -8.16 20.55 0.15
CA LEU A 226 -8.15 21.80 -0.62
C LEU A 226 -6.90 21.92 -1.52
N LEU A 227 -5.72 21.52 -1.03
CA LEU A 227 -4.49 21.47 -1.82
C LEU A 227 -4.59 20.50 -3.02
N ILE A 228 -5.19 19.32 -2.79
CA ILE A 228 -5.44 18.32 -3.84
C ILE A 228 -6.44 18.86 -4.87
N LEU A 229 -7.53 19.52 -4.45
CA LEU A 229 -8.52 20.15 -5.33
C LEU A 229 -7.92 21.28 -6.19
N GLN A 230 -6.99 22.06 -5.64
CA GLN A 230 -6.24 23.06 -6.41
C GLN A 230 -5.46 22.43 -7.56
N SER A 231 -4.87 21.25 -7.33
CA SER A 231 -4.13 20.51 -8.36
C SER A 231 -5.05 19.91 -9.41
N LEU A 232 -6.23 19.45 -8.99
CA LEU A 232 -7.29 18.94 -9.86
C LEU A 232 -7.82 20.00 -10.84
N SER A 233 -7.75 21.29 -10.48
CA SER A 233 -8.22 22.38 -11.34
C SER A 233 -7.39 22.58 -12.61
N ASN A 234 -6.23 21.93 -12.73
CA ASN A 234 -5.47 21.86 -13.98
C ASN A 234 -6.12 20.89 -14.99
N LYS A 235 -5.56 20.82 -16.21
CA LYS A 235 -6.08 20.03 -17.35
C LYS A 235 -6.09 18.50 -17.15
N ASN A 236 -5.92 17.99 -15.93
CA ASN A 236 -5.96 16.56 -15.67
C ASN A 236 -7.42 16.05 -15.66
N ALA A 237 -7.73 14.92 -16.29
CA ALA A 237 -9.08 14.39 -16.35
C ALA A 237 -9.47 13.54 -15.10
N THR A 238 -8.63 13.52 -14.07
CA THR A 238 -8.81 12.68 -12.88
C THR A 238 -10.15 12.94 -12.19
N LYS A 239 -10.78 11.85 -11.73
CA LYS A 239 -11.90 11.84 -10.80
C LYS A 239 -11.39 11.55 -9.40
N LEU A 240 -11.91 12.27 -8.42
CA LEU A 240 -11.50 12.19 -7.03
C LEU A 240 -12.68 11.75 -6.17
N LYS A 241 -12.51 10.67 -5.40
CA LYS A 241 -13.49 10.21 -4.42
C LYS A 241 -13.03 10.57 -3.02
N LEU A 242 -13.89 11.27 -2.28
CA LEU A 242 -13.57 11.84 -0.97
C LEU A 242 -14.69 11.61 0.05
N ASP A 243 -14.34 11.72 1.33
CA ASP A 243 -15.31 11.62 2.42
C ASP A 243 -16.22 12.84 2.47
N LYS A 244 -17.52 12.62 2.62
CA LYS A 244 -18.55 13.65 2.80
C LYS A 244 -18.25 14.65 3.92
N ARG A 245 -17.44 14.27 4.91
CA ARG A 245 -17.01 15.14 6.01
C ARG A 245 -16.27 16.41 5.57
N HIS A 246 -15.70 16.44 4.35
CA HIS A 246 -15.03 17.63 3.82
C HIS A 246 -15.87 18.42 2.81
N GLU A 247 -17.02 17.89 2.39
CA GLU A 247 -17.83 18.42 1.27
C GLU A 247 -18.20 19.89 1.47
N GLU A 248 -18.90 20.20 2.56
CA GLU A 248 -19.40 21.55 2.85
C GLU A 248 -18.26 22.57 2.89
N THR A 249 -17.20 22.29 3.66
CA THR A 249 -16.06 23.20 3.78
C THR A 249 -15.34 23.37 2.44
N CYS A 250 -15.15 22.30 1.66
CA CYS A 250 -14.48 22.39 0.37
C CYS A 250 -15.29 23.21 -0.64
N ILE A 251 -16.60 22.98 -0.74
CA ILE A 251 -17.49 23.74 -1.63
C ILE A 251 -17.50 25.22 -1.27
N ASN A 252 -17.55 25.54 0.02
CA ASN A 252 -17.62 26.92 0.49
C ASN A 252 -16.26 27.66 0.44
N THR A 253 -15.15 26.93 0.56
CA THR A 253 -13.82 27.54 0.68
C THR A 253 -13.06 27.58 -0.65
N PHE A 254 -13.30 26.62 -1.55
CA PHE A 254 -12.59 26.53 -2.82
C PHE A 254 -13.28 27.38 -3.91
N PRO A 255 -12.71 28.53 -4.32
CA PRO A 255 -13.42 29.51 -5.16
C PRO A 255 -13.88 28.94 -6.51
N ASP A 256 -13.10 28.03 -7.08
CA ASP A 256 -13.29 27.48 -8.42
C ASP A 256 -13.94 26.08 -8.40
N TYR A 257 -14.66 25.73 -7.33
CA TYR A 257 -15.23 24.39 -7.17
C TYR A 257 -16.13 23.98 -8.33
N HIS A 258 -16.90 24.93 -8.87
CA HIS A 258 -17.78 24.71 -10.02
C HIS A 258 -17.04 24.20 -11.30
N HIS A 259 -15.73 24.44 -11.43
CA HIS A 259 -14.90 23.91 -12.52
C HIS A 259 -14.47 22.45 -12.31
N ILE A 260 -14.52 21.96 -11.08
CA ILE A 260 -14.08 20.59 -10.73
C ILE A 260 -15.22 19.71 -10.19
N GLN A 261 -16.41 20.27 -9.93
CA GLN A 261 -17.54 19.56 -9.31
C GLN A 261 -17.94 18.25 -10.01
N GLY A 262 -17.83 18.15 -11.34
CA GLY A 262 -18.13 16.93 -12.10
C GLY A 262 -17.04 15.85 -12.02
N ARG A 263 -15.94 16.14 -11.31
CA ARG A 263 -14.80 15.27 -11.09
C ARG A 263 -14.58 14.94 -9.61
N VAL A 264 -15.43 15.43 -8.71
CA VAL A 264 -15.32 15.17 -7.27
C VAL A 264 -16.59 14.50 -6.78
N ASP A 265 -16.46 13.26 -6.33
CA ASP A 265 -17.55 12.48 -5.76
C ASP A 265 -17.40 12.40 -4.23
N TRP A 266 -18.42 12.86 -3.50
CA TRP A 266 -18.48 12.81 -2.03
C TRP A 266 -19.33 11.62 -1.56
N TYR A 267 -18.78 10.81 -0.65
CA TYR A 267 -19.44 9.60 -0.11
C TYR A 267 -19.62 9.64 1.40
#